data_AF-X1HN37-F1
#
_entry.id   AF-X1HN37-F1
#
_cell.length_a   1.000
_cell.length_b   1.000
_cell.length_c   1.000
_cell.angle_alpha   90.00
_cell.angle_beta   90.00
_cell.angle_gamma   90.00
#
_symmetry.space_group_name_H-M   'P 1'
#
loop_
_entity.id
_entity.type
_entity.pdbx_description
1 polymer ?
#
loop_
_entity_poly.entity_id
_entity_poly.type
_entity_poly.pdbx_seq_one_letter_code
_entity_poly.pdbx_strand_id
1 'polypeptide(L)'
;MDDHKAWWIKKLKWKKAPKFAWDQMKDERKILPGLNLLKKYKIQAIVYVLMGFDSTMEENIYRCQRIHDYGCDPFPMLYQPTKELRRFRRMIYLRYYRQFKTISEAWKVYGRK
;
A
#
# COMPACT_ATOMS: atom_id res chain seq x y z
N MET A 1 -6.33 7.29 13.02
CA MET A 1 -5.22 8.27 13.04
C MET A 1 -5.85 9.65 13.17
N ASP A 2 -5.26 10.55 13.95
CA ASP A 2 -5.67 11.95 14.11
C ASP A 2 -4.43 12.87 14.05
N ASP A 3 -4.63 14.18 13.97
CA ASP A 3 -3.54 15.16 13.86
C ASP A 3 -2.55 15.08 15.04
N HIS A 4 -3.04 14.87 16.27
CA HIS A 4 -2.18 14.76 17.45
C HIS A 4 -1.23 13.56 17.34
N LYS A 5 -1.75 12.39 16.96
CA LYS A 5 -0.93 11.18 16.71
C LYS A 5 0.01 11.38 15.53
N ALA A 6 -0.43 11.98 14.44
CA ALA A 6 0.41 12.23 13.26
C ALA A 6 1.59 13.17 13.58
N TRP A 7 1.35 14.21 14.38
CA TRP A 7 2.39 15.12 14.85
C TRP A 7 3.46 14.37 15.67
N TRP A 8 3.04 13.53 16.62
CA TRP A 8 3.96 12.72 17.40
C TRP A 8 4.74 11.72 16.55
N ILE A 9 4.09 11.04 15.60
CA ILE A 9 4.76 10.14 14.66
C ILE A 9 5.85 10.91 13.90
N LYS A 10 5.59 12.15 13.46
CA LYS A 10 6.62 12.95 12.78
C LYS A 10 7.79 13.31 13.70
N LYS A 11 7.52 13.60 14.97
CA LYS A 11 8.51 14.05 15.95
C LYS A 11 9.43 12.92 16.46
N LEU A 12 8.92 11.69 16.50
CA LEU A 12 9.70 10.53 16.90
C LEU A 12 10.84 10.26 15.88
N LYS A 13 12.06 10.03 16.38
CA LYS A 13 13.20 9.60 15.57
C LYS A 13 13.12 8.11 15.32
N TRP A 14 12.45 7.71 14.25
CA TRP A 14 12.30 6.30 13.90
C TRP A 14 13.61 5.72 13.35
N LYS A 15 13.99 4.52 13.80
CA LYS A 15 15.08 3.75 13.16
C LYS A 15 14.70 3.22 11.77
N LYS A 16 13.40 2.96 11.54
CA LYS A 16 12.82 2.47 10.29
C LYS A 16 11.47 3.15 10.05
N ALA A 17 11.03 3.24 8.81
CA ALA A 17 9.74 3.84 8.48
C ALA A 17 8.60 3.21 9.31
N PRO A 18 7.64 4.01 9.82
CA PRO A 18 6.46 3.50 10.51
C PRO A 18 5.67 2.56 9.59
N LYS A 19 5.01 1.58 10.22
CA LYS A 19 4.29 0.52 9.53
C LYS A 19 2.82 0.57 9.90
N PHE A 20 1.96 0.45 8.91
CA PHE A 20 0.51 0.35 9.05
C PHE A 20 0.00 -0.86 8.29
N ALA A 21 -1.28 -1.18 8.45
CA ALA A 21 -1.95 -2.26 7.74
C ALA A 21 -3.28 -1.80 7.17
N TRP A 22 -3.64 -2.36 6.01
CA TRP A 22 -4.94 -2.27 5.38
C TRP A 22 -5.38 -3.69 5.03
N ASP A 23 -6.00 -4.34 6.01
CA ASP A 23 -6.32 -5.77 5.92
C ASP A 23 -7.55 -6.02 5.04
N GLN A 24 -8.66 -5.30 5.28
CA GLN A 24 -9.93 -5.53 4.59
C GLN A 24 -10.39 -4.30 3.79
N MET A 25 -11.06 -4.52 2.67
CA MET A 25 -11.56 -3.42 1.82
C MET A 25 -12.55 -2.50 2.54
N LYS A 26 -13.41 -3.06 3.40
CA LYS A 26 -14.39 -2.29 4.20
C LYS A 26 -13.76 -1.21 5.10
N ASP A 27 -12.48 -1.32 5.42
CA ASP A 27 -11.78 -0.35 6.27
C ASP A 27 -11.33 0.90 5.52
N GLU A 28 -11.56 0.97 4.20
CA GLU A 28 -11.17 2.10 3.35
C GLU A 28 -11.53 3.46 3.95
N ARG A 29 -12.78 3.61 4.43
CA ARG A 29 -13.28 4.87 5.00
C ARG A 29 -12.48 5.36 6.20
N LYS A 30 -11.79 4.45 6.90
CA LYS A 30 -10.90 4.76 8.03
C LYS A 30 -9.44 4.92 7.56
N ILE A 31 -9.02 4.16 6.55
CA ILE A 31 -7.65 4.16 6.05
C ILE A 31 -7.33 5.41 5.22
N LEU A 32 -8.20 5.82 4.29
CA LEU A 32 -7.93 6.97 3.41
C LEU A 32 -7.67 8.28 4.18
N PRO A 33 -8.45 8.64 5.22
CA PRO A 33 -8.13 9.80 6.05
C PRO A 33 -6.77 9.67 6.75
N GLY A 34 -6.42 8.45 7.20
CA GLY A 34 -5.11 8.18 7.80
C GLY A 34 -3.96 8.39 6.82
N LEU A 35 -4.08 7.89 5.59
CA LEU A 35 -3.09 8.11 4.53
C LEU A 35 -2.96 9.60 4.18
N ASN A 36 -4.08 10.34 4.16
CA ASN A 36 -4.07 11.78 3.93
C ASN A 36 -3.32 12.54 5.04
N LEU A 37 -3.48 12.12 6.31
CA LEU A 37 -2.71 12.67 7.42
C LEU A 37 -1.22 12.37 7.26
N LEU A 38 -0.83 11.14 6.89
CA LEU A 38 0.57 10.81 6.64
C LEU A 38 1.17 11.70 5.54
N LYS A 39 0.42 11.93 4.45
CA LYS A 39 0.81 12.85 3.37
C LYS A 39 0.95 14.29 3.87
N LYS A 40 -0.04 14.81 4.61
CA LYS A 40 -0.05 16.17 5.19
C LYS A 40 1.21 16.43 6.04
N TYR A 41 1.58 15.46 6.87
CA TYR A 41 2.73 15.58 7.77
C TYR A 41 4.07 15.13 7.13
N LYS A 42 4.07 14.80 5.82
CA LYS A 42 5.24 14.31 5.08
C LYS A 42 5.91 13.14 5.82
N ILE A 43 5.09 12.16 6.20
CA ILE A 43 5.50 10.92 6.86
C ILE A 43 5.51 9.82 5.80
N GLN A 44 6.69 9.32 5.46
CA GLN A 44 6.82 8.13 4.62
C GLN A 44 6.58 6.89 5.49
N ALA A 45 5.64 6.05 5.09
CA ALA A 45 5.29 4.83 5.80
C ALA A 45 5.23 3.62 4.86
N ILE A 46 5.39 2.43 5.43
CA ILE A 46 5.11 1.17 4.73
C ILE A 46 3.71 0.72 5.16
N VAL A 47 2.86 0.40 4.19
CA VAL A 47 1.49 -0.08 4.46
C VAL A 47 1.36 -1.51 3.98
N TYR A 48 1.14 -2.41 4.92
CA TYR A 48 0.84 -3.80 4.65
C TYR A 48 -0.55 -3.95 4.05
N VAL A 49 -0.67 -4.75 3.00
CA VAL A 49 -1.95 -5.01 2.33
C VAL A 49 -2.18 -6.52 2.32
N LEU A 50 -3.16 -6.98 3.09
CA LEU A 50 -3.51 -8.40 3.14
C LEU A 50 -4.24 -8.80 1.86
N MET A 51 -3.76 -9.88 1.22
CA MET A 51 -4.30 -10.39 -0.05
C MET A 51 -4.53 -11.90 0.02
N GLY A 52 -5.53 -12.37 -0.72
CA GLY A 52 -5.89 -13.79 -0.74
C GLY A 52 -6.60 -14.25 0.53
N PHE A 53 -7.35 -13.36 1.18
CA PHE A 53 -8.29 -13.70 2.26
C PHE A 53 -9.72 -13.38 1.81
N ASP A 54 -10.04 -12.09 1.67
CA ASP A 54 -11.37 -11.59 1.33
C ASP A 54 -11.31 -10.42 0.33
N SER A 55 -10.41 -10.51 -0.65
CA SER A 55 -10.21 -9.44 -1.64
C SER A 55 -9.92 -9.95 -3.04
N THR A 56 -10.42 -9.22 -4.04
CA THR A 56 -10.15 -9.46 -5.46
C THR A 56 -8.82 -8.85 -5.90
N MET A 57 -8.36 -9.23 -7.10
CA MET A 57 -7.12 -8.67 -7.65
C MET A 57 -7.27 -7.17 -7.95
N GLU A 58 -8.45 -6.74 -8.40
CA GLU A 58 -8.80 -5.33 -8.64
C GLU A 58 -8.72 -4.52 -7.35
N GLU A 59 -9.27 -5.04 -6.26
CA GLU A 59 -9.22 -4.43 -4.93
C GLU A 59 -7.78 -4.34 -4.40
N ASN A 60 -6.96 -5.38 -4.64
CA ASN A 60 -5.54 -5.38 -4.29
C ASN A 60 -4.76 -4.27 -5.01
N ILE A 61 -4.96 -4.16 -6.33
CA ILE A 61 -4.33 -3.12 -7.16
C ILE A 61 -4.80 -1.74 -6.70
N TYR A 62 -6.09 -1.58 -6.46
CA TYR A 62 -6.67 -0.33 -5.99
C TYR A 62 -6.06 0.13 -4.66
N ARG A 63 -5.99 -0.75 -3.66
CA ARG A 63 -5.37 -0.45 -2.37
C ARG A 63 -3.91 -0.03 -2.52
N CYS A 64 -3.13 -0.79 -3.28
CA CYS A 64 -1.73 -0.46 -3.54
C CYS A 64 -1.59 0.89 -4.25
N GLN A 65 -2.46 1.20 -5.22
CA GLN A 65 -2.45 2.47 -5.93
C GLN A 65 -2.72 3.63 -4.97
N ARG A 66 -3.76 3.53 -4.13
CA ARG A 66 -4.09 4.57 -3.16
C ARG A 66 -2.93 4.82 -2.21
N ILE A 67 -2.34 3.77 -1.64
CA ILE A 67 -1.16 3.90 -0.77
C ILE A 67 -0.03 4.66 -1.49
N HIS A 68 0.23 4.31 -2.75
CA HIS A 68 1.25 4.99 -3.56
C HIS A 68 0.91 6.48 -3.82
N ASP A 69 -0.32 6.81 -4.17
CA ASP A 69 -0.79 8.18 -4.44
C ASP A 69 -0.67 9.12 -3.21
N TYR A 70 -0.73 8.53 -2.02
CA TYR A 70 -0.50 9.23 -0.75
C TYR A 70 0.98 9.32 -0.34
N GLY A 71 1.90 8.83 -1.17
CA GLY A 71 3.35 8.89 -0.92
C GLY A 71 3.86 7.84 0.07
N CYS A 72 3.08 6.79 0.32
CA CYS A 72 3.47 5.64 1.13
C CYS A 72 3.88 4.45 0.25
N ASP A 73 4.60 3.49 0.82
CA ASP A 73 5.05 2.29 0.13
C ASP A 73 4.08 1.12 0.41
N PRO A 74 3.36 0.59 -0.61
CA PRO A 74 2.53 -0.60 -0.43
C PRO A 74 3.40 -1.85 -0.27
N PHE A 75 2.98 -2.75 0.61
CA PHE A 75 3.68 -4.00 0.89
C PHE A 75 2.68 -5.17 0.94
N PRO A 76 2.57 -5.94 -0.15
CA PRO A 76 1.64 -7.08 -0.23
C PRO A 76 2.00 -8.20 0.76
N MET A 77 1.06 -8.52 1.65
CA MET A 77 1.09 -9.68 2.55
C MET A 77 0.10 -10.74 2.05
N LEU A 78 0.59 -11.94 1.75
CA LEU A 78 -0.24 -13.00 1.17
C LEU A 78 -0.71 -13.96 2.27
N TYR A 79 -2.03 -14.10 2.44
CA TYR A 79 -2.63 -15.10 3.32
C TYR A 79 -2.69 -16.47 2.61
N GLN A 80 -3.53 -16.60 1.58
CA GLN A 80 -3.53 -17.76 0.68
C GLN A 80 -2.87 -17.39 -0.65
N PRO A 81 -1.59 -17.76 -0.88
CA PRO A 81 -0.84 -17.29 -2.03
C PRO A 81 -1.19 -18.05 -3.30
N THR A 82 -1.70 -17.35 -4.31
CA THR A 82 -1.85 -17.86 -5.68
C THR A 82 -0.62 -17.54 -6.55
N LYS A 83 -0.51 -18.14 -7.74
CA LYS A 83 0.54 -17.77 -8.72
C LYS A 83 0.46 -16.28 -9.08
N GLU A 84 -0.76 -15.78 -9.28
CA GLU A 84 -1.04 -14.38 -9.60
C GLU A 84 -0.60 -13.44 -8.46
N LEU A 85 -1.01 -13.72 -7.22
CA LEU A 85 -0.66 -12.89 -6.07
C LEU A 85 0.85 -12.86 -5.80
N ARG A 86 1.53 -14.00 -5.96
CA ARG A 86 3.00 -14.06 -5.86
C ARG A 86 3.68 -13.19 -6.91
N ARG A 87 3.15 -13.20 -8.14
CA ARG A 87 3.64 -12.40 -9.25
C ARG A 87 3.41 -10.90 -9.02
N PHE A 88 2.22 -10.53 -8.55
CA PHE A 88 1.92 -9.14 -8.19
C PHE A 88 2.82 -8.61 -7.08
N ARG A 89 2.99 -9.39 -6.00
CA ARG A 89 3.93 -9.06 -4.92
C ARG A 89 5.34 -8.83 -5.44
N ARG A 90 5.83 -9.68 -6.35
CA ARG A 90 7.15 -9.52 -6.98
C ARG A 90 7.25 -8.19 -7.74
N MET A 91 6.22 -7.83 -8.52
CA MET A 91 6.19 -6.55 -9.23
C MET A 91 6.30 -5.35 -8.27
N ILE A 92 5.56 -5.38 -7.16
CA ILE A 92 5.60 -4.33 -6.14
C ILE A 92 6.97 -4.26 -5.47
N TYR A 93 7.56 -5.40 -5.09
CA TYR A 93 8.86 -5.46 -4.42
C TYR A 93 10.01 -4.97 -5.30
N LEU A 94 9.97 -5.29 -6.59
CA LEU A 94 10.92 -4.78 -7.58
C LEU A 94 10.72 -3.28 -7.87
N ARG A 95 9.67 -2.66 -7.32
CA ARG A 95 9.26 -1.28 -7.62
C ARG A 95 9.04 -1.04 -9.13
N TYR A 96 8.74 -2.09 -9.87
CA TYR A 96 8.55 -2.05 -11.33
C TYR A 96 7.44 -1.09 -11.73
N TYR A 97 6.44 -0.91 -10.87
CA TYR A 97 5.33 0.00 -11.11
C TYR A 97 5.72 1.49 -11.17
N ARG A 98 6.88 1.89 -10.62
CA ARG A 98 7.29 3.30 -10.53
C ARG A 98 7.65 3.93 -11.88
N GLN A 99 7.86 3.12 -12.92
CA GLN A 99 8.10 3.60 -14.28
C GLN A 99 6.81 3.84 -15.08
N PHE A 100 5.64 3.59 -14.48
CA PHE A 100 4.32 3.73 -15.12
C PHE A 100 3.51 4.81 -14.41
N LYS A 101 2.46 5.30 -15.09
CA LYS A 101 1.54 6.28 -14.50
C LYS A 101 0.69 5.66 -13.39
N THR A 102 0.31 4.40 -13.55
CA THR A 102 -0.46 3.65 -12.54
C THR A 102 0.07 2.23 -12.32
N ILE A 103 -0.18 1.69 -11.14
CA ILE A 103 0.07 0.28 -10.80
C ILE A 103 -0.77 -0.65 -11.67
N SER A 104 -1.98 -0.23 -12.05
CA SER A 104 -2.83 -1.00 -12.96
C SER A 104 -2.18 -1.15 -14.34
N GLU A 105 -1.65 -0.06 -14.92
CA GLU A 105 -0.87 -0.12 -16.17
C GLU A 105 0.36 -1.01 -16.04
N ALA A 106 1.13 -0.83 -14.96
CA ALA A 106 2.29 -1.66 -14.68
C ALA A 106 1.92 -3.14 -14.60
N TRP A 107 0.81 -3.47 -13.96
CA TRP A 107 0.34 -4.84 -13.81
C TRP A 107 -0.06 -5.47 -15.15
N LYS A 108 -0.77 -4.72 -16.01
CA LYS A 108 -1.12 -5.17 -17.36
C LYS A 108 0.10 -5.51 -18.21
N VAL A 109 1.16 -4.71 -18.13
CA VAL A 109 2.41 -4.96 -18.85
C VAL A 109 3.19 -6.10 -18.21
N TYR A 110 3.32 -6.08 -16.88
CA TYR A 110 4.07 -7.09 -16.14
C TYR A 110 3.45 -8.47 -16.32
N GLY A 111 2.12 -8.59 -16.35
CA GLY A 111 1.35 -9.83 -16.49
C GLY A 111 1.54 -10.58 -17.81
N ARG A 112 2.02 -9.90 -18.87
CA ARG A 112 2.28 -10.51 -20.19
C ARG A 112 3.65 -11.19 -20.31
N LYS A 113 4.55 -10.99 -19.34
CA LYS A 113 5.85 -11.67 -19.27
C LYS A 113 5.76 -13.11 -18.75
#